data_AF-A0A914YW12-F1
#
_entry.id   AF-A0A914YW12-F1
#
_cell.length_a   1.000
_cell.length_b   1.000
_cell.length_c   1.000
_cell.angle_alpha   90.00
_cell.angle_beta   90.00
_cell.angle_gamma   90.00
#
_symmetry.space_group_name_H-M   'P 1'
#
loop_
_entity.id
_entity.type
_entity.pdbx_description
1 polymer ?
#
loop_
_entity_poly.entity_id
_entity_poly.type
_entity_poly.pdbx_seq_one_letter_code
_entity_poly.pdbx_strand_id
1 'polypeptide(L)'
;MKFPCIEFERSAAVCGSGETSLIFNQVTYREQVNLITSFIDASNVYGSSEVDALDLRDLFSDHGLLRFDIVSGNQKPYLPFEKDSLMDCRRNRSIDNPIRCFLSGDFRANEQLGLTAMHTLWFREHNRIAGKLLEMNADWDGERIYQETRKIIGAMMQHITYKHWLPLILGQDGYNRWIGDYKGYDSNVNPSMSNEFATAAFRFGHTLINPRLERLGNDFKSIPSGPILLHEAFFAPERMLSEGGIDPLLRGLFASPLKKPLSNQLLNNELTEKLFHRSTDVALDLAAMNIQRDMGTTSP
;
A
#
# COMPACT_ATOMS: atom_id res chain seq x y z
N MET A 1 10.25 -21.85 27.00
CA MET A 1 10.07 -21.18 25.68
C MET A 1 10.85 -19.89 25.70
N LYS A 2 11.58 -19.56 24.62
CA LYS A 2 12.45 -18.38 24.56
C LYS A 2 11.67 -17.06 24.47
N PHE A 3 10.42 -17.10 23.99
CA PHE A 3 9.49 -15.96 23.93
C PHE A 3 8.08 -16.39 24.33
N PRO A 4 7.41 -15.74 25.29
CA PRO A 4 6.09 -16.13 25.79
C PRO A 4 4.90 -15.40 25.11
N CYS A 5 5.15 -14.38 24.28
CA CYS A 5 4.12 -13.57 23.64
C CYS A 5 4.57 -13.01 22.29
N ILE A 6 3.59 -12.55 21.50
CA ILE A 6 3.78 -11.75 20.28
C ILE A 6 3.62 -10.27 20.67
N GLU A 7 4.57 -9.42 20.28
CA GLU A 7 4.50 -7.99 20.55
C GLU A 7 3.35 -7.33 19.78
N PHE A 8 2.60 -6.45 20.45
CA PHE A 8 1.48 -5.74 19.85
C PHE A 8 1.32 -4.35 20.47
N GLU A 9 1.42 -3.32 19.63
CA GLU A 9 1.19 -1.93 20.04
C GLU A 9 -0.24 -1.49 19.72
N ARG A 10 -0.91 -0.87 20.71
CA ARG A 10 -2.23 -0.28 20.52
C ARG A 10 -2.16 0.91 19.57
N SER A 11 -3.18 1.08 18.73
CA SER A 11 -3.29 2.22 17.82
C SER A 11 -3.31 3.54 18.61
N ALA A 12 -2.70 4.58 18.04
CA ALA A 12 -2.75 5.93 18.58
C ALA A 12 -4.21 6.40 18.71
N ALA A 13 -4.49 7.13 19.80
CA ALA A 13 -5.81 7.72 20.04
C ALA A 13 -5.90 9.10 19.40
N VAL A 14 -7.09 9.48 18.97
CA VAL A 14 -7.40 10.90 18.75
C VAL A 14 -7.26 11.63 20.08
N CYS A 15 -6.62 12.81 20.08
CA CYS A 15 -6.43 13.62 21.27
C CYS A 15 -7.78 13.88 21.98
N GLY A 16 -7.81 13.63 23.29
CA GLY A 16 -9.02 13.80 24.11
C GLY A 16 -10.05 12.68 24.01
N SER A 17 -9.81 11.63 23.20
CA SER A 17 -10.63 10.42 23.17
C SER A 17 -10.15 9.39 24.18
N GLY A 18 -11.06 8.63 24.79
CA GLY A 18 -10.70 7.57 25.75
C GLY A 18 -10.17 8.09 27.10
N GLU A 19 -10.34 9.37 27.39
CA GLU A 19 -10.02 9.99 28.69
C GLU A 19 -11.30 10.50 29.35
N THR A 20 -11.37 10.39 30.68
CA THR A 20 -12.41 11.07 31.47
C THR A 20 -11.94 12.51 31.70
N SER A 21 -12.31 13.42 30.80
CA SER A 21 -11.91 14.82 30.94
C SER A 21 -12.81 15.55 31.94
N LEU A 22 -12.21 16.12 32.99
CA LEU A 22 -12.85 17.08 33.89
C LEU A 22 -13.35 18.34 33.15
N ILE A 23 -12.84 18.61 31.93
CA ILE A 23 -13.18 19.77 31.10
C ILE A 23 -14.42 19.50 30.23
N PHE A 24 -14.60 18.27 29.75
CA PHE A 24 -15.73 17.91 28.88
C PHE A 24 -16.95 17.37 29.62
N ASN A 25 -16.82 17.08 30.92
CA ASN A 25 -17.87 16.55 31.82
C ASN A 25 -18.69 15.40 31.21
N GLN A 26 -18.07 14.64 30.29
CA GLN A 26 -18.65 13.54 29.55
C GLN A 26 -17.58 12.46 29.32
N VAL A 27 -17.98 11.20 29.43
CA VAL A 27 -17.15 10.06 29.05
C VAL A 27 -17.09 9.99 27.53
N THR A 28 -15.88 10.15 26.97
CA THR A 28 -15.63 9.98 25.53
C THR A 28 -14.94 8.64 25.28
N TYR A 29 -15.44 7.87 24.32
CA TYR A 29 -14.82 6.61 23.91
C TYR A 29 -13.49 6.87 23.20
N ARG A 30 -12.60 5.87 23.19
CA ARG A 30 -11.30 5.98 22.52
C ARG A 30 -11.49 5.80 21.02
N GLU A 31 -11.14 6.83 20.26
CA GLU A 31 -11.17 6.83 18.80
C GLU A 31 -9.76 6.76 18.23
N GLN A 32 -9.59 6.17 17.06
CA GLN A 32 -8.29 6.05 16.40
C GLN A 32 -8.14 7.08 15.28
N VAL A 33 -6.90 7.47 15.01
CA VAL A 33 -6.58 8.43 13.96
C VAL A 33 -6.43 7.72 12.62
N ASN A 34 -7.11 8.21 11.59
CA ASN A 34 -6.77 7.89 10.21
C ASN A 34 -5.71 8.88 9.70
N LEU A 35 -4.52 8.38 9.36
CA LEU A 35 -3.40 9.20 8.90
C LEU A 35 -3.41 9.46 7.38
N ILE A 36 -4.33 8.85 6.65
CA ILE A 36 -4.45 9.01 5.20
C ILE A 36 -5.80 9.62 4.81
N THR A 37 -5.87 10.25 3.63
CA THR A 37 -7.14 10.74 3.08
C THR A 37 -8.12 9.58 2.90
N SER A 38 -9.40 9.79 3.20
CA SER A 38 -10.42 8.74 3.05
C SER A 38 -10.90 8.58 1.61
N PHE A 39 -10.61 9.55 0.75
CA PHE A 39 -10.98 9.52 -0.66
C PHE A 39 -10.08 8.56 -1.45
N ILE A 40 -10.62 8.00 -2.55
CA ILE A 40 -9.80 7.31 -3.55
C ILE A 40 -9.20 8.39 -4.45
N ASP A 41 -8.11 9.01 -4.00
CA ASP A 41 -7.48 10.19 -4.63
C ASP A 41 -6.01 9.93 -5.01
N ALA A 42 -5.59 8.66 -4.96
CA ALA A 42 -4.21 8.22 -5.14
C ALA A 42 -3.22 8.77 -4.09
N SER A 43 -3.67 9.06 -2.87
CA SER A 43 -2.79 9.42 -1.74
C SER A 43 -1.70 8.38 -1.47
N ASN A 44 -1.91 7.10 -1.82
CA ASN A 44 -0.87 6.08 -1.76
C ASN A 44 0.33 6.34 -2.72
N VAL A 45 0.15 7.21 -3.73
CA VAL A 45 1.20 7.66 -4.66
C VAL A 45 1.71 9.05 -4.26
N TYR A 46 0.81 9.94 -3.81
CA TYR A 46 1.10 11.37 -3.64
C TYR A 46 1.29 11.84 -2.20
N GLY A 47 1.10 10.96 -1.21
CA GLY A 47 1.09 11.36 0.20
C GLY A 47 -0.27 11.85 0.66
N SER A 48 -0.41 11.98 1.98
CA SER A 48 -1.65 12.50 2.62
C SER A 48 -1.45 13.85 3.31
N SER A 49 -0.24 14.40 3.26
CA SER A 49 0.08 15.76 3.68
C SER A 49 0.85 16.50 2.59
N GLU A 50 0.91 17.83 2.70
CA GLU A 50 1.70 18.66 1.79
C GLU A 50 3.20 18.34 1.89
N VAL A 51 3.68 18.00 3.09
CA VAL A 51 5.08 17.62 3.32
C VAL A 51 5.42 16.32 2.59
N ASP A 52 4.56 15.30 2.69
CA ASP A 52 4.74 14.04 1.97
C ASP A 52 4.76 14.27 0.46
N ALA A 53 3.82 15.08 -0.04
CA ALA A 53 3.70 15.39 -1.46
C ALA A 53 4.94 16.11 -2.00
N LEU A 54 5.46 17.10 -1.26
CA LEU A 54 6.68 17.82 -1.64
C LEU A 54 7.91 16.91 -1.63
N ASP A 55 8.02 15.99 -0.67
CA ASP A 55 9.13 15.03 -0.62
C ASP A 55 9.02 13.94 -1.69
N LEU A 56 7.93 13.82 -2.44
CA LEU A 56 7.77 12.88 -3.56
C LEU A 56 8.00 13.53 -4.93
N ARG A 57 7.96 14.86 -5.00
CA ARG A 57 8.05 15.62 -6.25
C ARG A 57 9.50 15.87 -6.66
N ASP A 58 9.72 15.94 -7.97
CA ASP A 58 10.91 16.60 -8.51
C ASP A 58 10.66 18.11 -8.48
N LEU A 59 11.32 18.79 -7.53
CA LEU A 59 11.24 20.24 -7.35
C LEU A 59 12.40 20.97 -8.05
N PHE A 60 13.33 20.25 -8.68
CA PHE A 60 14.45 20.85 -9.40
C PHE A 60 14.07 21.22 -10.83
N SER A 61 13.22 20.42 -11.48
CA SER A 61 12.66 20.71 -12.80
C SER A 61 11.26 21.31 -12.69
N ASP A 62 10.89 22.15 -13.66
CA ASP A 62 9.53 22.69 -13.78
C ASP A 62 8.65 21.78 -14.67
N HIS A 63 8.81 20.47 -14.55
CA HIS A 63 8.15 19.48 -15.42
C HIS A 63 6.99 18.74 -14.73
N GLY A 64 6.74 19.01 -13.45
CA GLY A 64 5.66 18.38 -12.70
C GLY A 64 5.81 16.88 -12.47
N LEU A 65 7.05 16.38 -12.44
CA LEU A 65 7.36 14.96 -12.26
C LEU A 65 7.43 14.56 -10.78
N LEU A 66 7.29 13.27 -10.52
CA LEU A 66 7.73 12.65 -9.26
C LEU A 66 9.23 12.32 -9.36
N ARG A 67 9.97 12.54 -8.27
CA ARG A 67 11.42 12.30 -8.23
C ARG A 67 11.75 10.80 -8.15
N PHE A 68 12.94 10.44 -8.60
CA PHE A 68 13.51 9.09 -8.53
C PHE A 68 15.00 9.16 -8.26
N ASP A 69 15.57 8.11 -7.65
CA ASP A 69 17.01 8.05 -7.36
C ASP A 69 17.78 7.20 -8.37
N ILE A 70 17.26 6.02 -8.73
CA ILE A 70 17.95 5.07 -9.61
C ILE A 70 17.35 5.10 -11.01
N VAL A 71 18.21 5.41 -11.99
CA VAL A 71 18.01 5.07 -13.40
C VAL A 71 19.18 4.17 -13.81
N SER A 72 18.90 2.92 -14.15
CA SER A 72 19.89 2.09 -14.85
C SER A 72 19.69 2.28 -16.35
N GLY A 73 20.77 2.31 -17.13
CA GLY A 73 20.71 2.60 -18.58
C GLY A 73 19.74 1.71 -19.37
N ASN A 74 19.42 0.51 -18.85
CA ASN A 74 18.45 -0.42 -19.43
C ASN A 74 17.17 -0.62 -18.60
N GLN A 75 17.02 0.05 -17.45
CA GLN A 75 15.85 -0.12 -16.57
C GLN A 75 15.10 1.20 -16.38
N LYS A 76 13.78 1.12 -16.42
CA LYS A 76 12.88 2.21 -16.06
C LYS A 76 13.14 2.68 -14.61
N PRO A 77 12.84 3.95 -14.27
CA PRO A 77 13.13 4.49 -12.94
C PRO A 77 12.41 3.71 -11.83
N TYR A 78 13.04 3.63 -10.66
CA TYR A 78 12.41 3.14 -9.43
C TYR A 78 11.93 4.31 -8.58
N LEU A 79 11.13 4.00 -7.57
CA LEU A 79 10.80 4.95 -6.51
C LEU A 79 12.09 5.50 -5.86
N PRO A 80 12.07 6.74 -5.34
CA PRO A 80 13.20 7.28 -4.57
C PRO A 80 13.39 6.48 -3.27
N PHE A 81 14.55 6.57 -2.63
CA PHE A 81 14.77 5.94 -1.33
C PHE A 81 14.36 6.87 -0.18
N GLU A 82 13.81 6.27 0.85
CA GLU A 82 13.49 6.96 2.09
C GLU A 82 14.76 7.27 2.88
N LYS A 83 14.87 8.52 3.37
CA LYS A 83 16.01 8.97 4.19
C LYS A 83 15.89 8.42 5.62
N ASP A 84 14.72 8.60 6.22
CA ASP A 84 14.37 8.17 7.57
C ASP A 84 13.12 7.29 7.49
N SER A 85 13.30 5.97 7.61
CA SER A 85 12.22 5.01 7.45
C SER A 85 11.77 4.49 8.81
N LEU A 86 10.47 4.54 9.07
CA LEU A 86 9.84 3.82 10.19
C LEU A 86 9.90 2.30 10.00
N MET A 87 10.03 1.85 8.75
CA MET A 87 10.23 0.45 8.39
C MET A 87 11.72 0.11 8.25
N ASP A 88 12.15 -1.04 8.73
CA ASP A 88 13.56 -1.45 8.62
C ASP A 88 13.78 -2.42 7.44
N CYS A 89 13.95 -1.87 6.23
CA CYS A 89 14.46 -2.65 5.09
C CYS A 89 15.99 -2.89 5.15
N ARG A 90 16.71 -2.27 6.11
CA ARG A 90 18.18 -2.20 6.14
C ARG A 90 18.78 -3.33 6.98
N ARG A 91 18.54 -4.59 6.63
CA ARG A 91 18.82 -5.68 7.59
C ARG A 91 19.98 -6.61 7.34
N ASN A 92 20.65 -6.54 6.20
CA ASN A 92 21.98 -7.14 6.17
C ASN A 92 23.01 -6.19 6.79
N ARG A 93 23.00 -6.10 8.14
CA ARG A 93 23.97 -5.29 8.91
C ARG A 93 25.42 -5.75 8.71
N SER A 94 25.63 -6.91 8.09
CA SER A 94 26.94 -7.45 7.71
C SER A 94 27.42 -6.98 6.32
N ILE A 95 26.56 -6.30 5.56
CA ILE A 95 26.91 -5.69 4.26
C ILE A 95 27.04 -4.18 4.45
N ASP A 96 28.17 -3.61 4.02
CA ASP A 96 28.34 -2.16 3.92
C ASP A 96 27.32 -1.58 2.92
N ASN A 97 26.56 -0.57 3.35
CA ASN A 97 25.49 0.11 2.60
C ASN A 97 24.24 -0.76 2.27
N PRO A 98 23.44 -1.14 3.28
CA PRO A 98 22.19 -1.85 3.05
C PRO A 98 21.20 -0.98 2.24
N ILE A 99 20.47 -1.63 1.33
CA ILE A 99 19.45 -0.97 0.51
C ILE A 99 18.33 -0.46 1.42
N ARG A 100 17.96 0.81 1.25
CA ARG A 100 16.91 1.46 2.02
C ARG A 100 15.52 1.12 1.46
N CYS A 101 14.49 1.33 2.27
CA CYS A 101 13.11 1.27 1.80
C CYS A 101 12.89 2.32 0.71
N PHE A 102 12.01 2.01 -0.24
CA PHE A 102 11.52 2.98 -1.21
C PHE A 102 10.54 3.95 -0.56
N LEU A 103 10.61 5.21 -0.93
CA LEU A 103 9.66 6.24 -0.52
C LEU A 103 8.47 6.26 -1.49
N SER A 104 7.26 6.33 -0.94
CA SER A 104 6.01 6.49 -1.69
C SER A 104 4.99 7.28 -0.87
N GLY A 105 3.79 7.52 -1.41
CA GLY A 105 2.73 8.25 -0.71
C GLY A 105 2.15 7.52 0.50
N ASP A 106 2.35 6.20 0.59
CA ASP A 106 2.04 5.40 1.77
C ASP A 106 3.31 4.72 2.31
N PHE A 107 3.53 4.84 3.62
CA PHE A 107 4.72 4.33 4.30
C PHE A 107 4.86 2.80 4.22
N ARG A 108 3.78 2.07 3.87
CA ARG A 108 3.77 0.61 3.77
C ARG A 108 4.14 0.10 2.38
N ALA A 109 4.54 0.96 1.45
CA ALA A 109 4.87 0.57 0.08
C ALA A 109 5.91 -0.57 -0.02
N ASN A 110 6.74 -0.76 1.01
CA ASN A 110 7.77 -1.81 1.09
C ASN A 110 7.32 -3.07 1.85
N GLU A 111 6.08 -3.13 2.32
CA GLU A 111 5.60 -4.25 3.14
C GLU A 111 5.89 -5.57 2.43
N GLN A 112 5.53 -5.70 1.16
CA GLN A 112 5.89 -6.84 0.31
C GLN A 112 6.16 -6.44 -1.14
N LEU A 113 7.02 -7.21 -1.83
CA LEU A 113 7.55 -6.89 -3.16
C LEU A 113 6.52 -6.62 -4.27
N GLY A 114 5.41 -7.35 -4.30
CA GLY A 114 4.29 -7.12 -5.21
C GLY A 114 3.57 -5.79 -4.97
N LEU A 115 3.48 -5.33 -3.71
CA LEU A 115 2.93 -4.00 -3.38
C LEU A 115 3.90 -2.92 -3.87
N THR A 116 5.19 -3.08 -3.58
CA THR A 116 6.23 -2.17 -4.06
C THR A 116 6.24 -2.07 -5.59
N ALA A 117 6.00 -3.19 -6.29
CA ALA A 117 5.89 -3.23 -7.75
C ALA A 117 4.69 -2.40 -8.25
N MET A 118 3.55 -2.46 -7.56
CA MET A 118 2.37 -1.65 -7.89
C MET A 118 2.58 -0.16 -7.61
N HIS A 119 3.21 0.22 -6.49
CA HIS A 119 3.58 1.61 -6.23
C HIS A 119 4.52 2.16 -7.32
N THR A 120 5.52 1.36 -7.72
CA THR A 120 6.44 1.72 -8.80
C THR A 120 5.71 1.87 -10.15
N LEU A 121 4.72 1.03 -10.43
CA LEU A 121 3.91 1.13 -11.66
C LEU A 121 3.14 2.44 -11.73
N TRP A 122 2.45 2.83 -10.65
CA TRP A 122 1.68 4.08 -10.60
C TRP A 122 2.57 5.32 -10.63
N PHE A 123 3.71 5.27 -9.96
CA PHE A 123 4.75 6.31 -10.07
C PHE A 123 5.21 6.50 -11.52
N ARG A 124 5.52 5.40 -12.23
CA ARG A 124 5.92 5.45 -13.64
C ARG A 124 4.79 5.99 -14.53
N GLU A 125 3.55 5.64 -14.23
CA GLU A 125 2.40 6.12 -14.99
C GLU A 125 2.18 7.63 -14.81
N HIS A 126 2.39 8.17 -13.61
CA HIS A 126 2.42 9.62 -13.39
C HIS A 126 3.46 10.26 -14.30
N ASN A 127 4.73 9.86 -14.21
CA ASN A 127 5.79 10.50 -15.01
C ASN A 127 5.57 10.33 -16.53
N ARG A 128 4.94 9.22 -16.96
CA ARG A 128 4.55 9.02 -18.37
C ARG A 128 3.49 10.03 -18.82
N ILE A 129 2.45 10.25 -18.02
CA ILE A 129 1.36 11.19 -18.34
C ILE A 129 1.87 12.64 -18.24
N ALA A 130 2.60 12.99 -17.18
CA ALA A 130 3.20 14.31 -16.99
C ALA A 130 4.10 14.70 -18.18
N GLY A 131 4.97 13.78 -18.63
CA GLY A 131 5.80 14.00 -19.82
C GLY A 131 4.98 14.24 -21.09
N LYS A 132 3.83 13.58 -21.25
CA LYS A 132 2.93 13.82 -22.38
C LYS A 132 2.18 15.15 -22.28
N LEU A 133 1.77 15.55 -21.07
CA LEU A 133 1.14 16.85 -20.85
C LEU A 133 2.12 17.99 -21.10
N LEU A 134 3.39 17.84 -20.72
CA LEU A 134 4.47 18.77 -21.01
C LEU A 134 4.69 18.93 -22.52
N GLU A 135 4.73 17.82 -23.27
CA GLU A 135 4.85 17.86 -24.74
C GLU A 135 3.66 18.58 -25.43
N MET A 136 2.45 18.42 -24.89
CA MET A 136 1.22 18.95 -25.49
C MET A 136 0.92 20.40 -25.10
N ASN A 137 1.38 20.87 -23.93
CA ASN A 137 1.01 22.15 -23.36
C ASN A 137 2.27 22.92 -22.94
N ALA A 138 2.94 23.56 -23.91
CA ALA A 138 4.21 24.27 -23.69
C ALA A 138 4.12 25.45 -22.70
N ASP A 139 2.93 26.00 -22.48
CA ASP A 139 2.70 27.14 -21.57
C ASP A 139 2.36 26.71 -20.13
N TRP A 140 2.28 25.40 -19.83
CA TRP A 140 1.98 24.93 -18.48
C TRP A 140 3.26 24.85 -17.64
N ASP A 141 3.18 25.36 -16.41
CA ASP A 141 4.22 25.17 -15.40
C ASP A 141 4.15 23.76 -14.79
N GLY A 142 5.18 23.40 -14.03
CA GLY A 142 5.31 22.10 -13.40
C GLY A 142 4.22 21.83 -12.35
N GLU A 143 3.71 22.86 -11.68
CA GLU A 143 2.60 22.72 -10.74
C GLU A 143 1.32 22.30 -11.47
N ARG A 144 0.99 22.97 -12.57
CA ARG A 144 -0.17 22.64 -13.40
C ARG A 144 -0.07 21.22 -13.94
N ILE A 145 1.10 20.84 -14.47
CA ILE A 145 1.33 19.48 -14.99
C ILE A 145 1.18 18.43 -13.88
N TYR A 146 1.77 18.67 -12.71
CA TYR A 146 1.67 17.77 -11.56
C TYR A 146 0.21 17.57 -11.13
N GLN A 147 -0.57 18.65 -10.96
CA GLN A 147 -1.96 18.57 -10.49
C GLN A 147 -2.89 17.92 -11.52
N GLU A 148 -2.75 18.23 -12.80
CA GLU A 148 -3.56 17.59 -13.85
C GLU A 148 -3.21 16.10 -13.99
N THR A 149 -1.93 15.75 -13.88
CA THR A 149 -1.51 14.34 -13.86
C THR A 149 -2.05 13.62 -12.63
N ARG A 150 -1.93 14.22 -11.43
CA ARG A 150 -2.48 13.68 -10.17
C ARG A 150 -3.97 13.43 -10.28
N LYS A 151 -4.72 14.37 -10.84
CA LYS A 151 -6.17 14.25 -11.08
C LYS A 151 -6.50 13.07 -12.00
N ILE A 152 -5.76 12.89 -13.09
CA ILE A 152 -5.95 11.75 -14.01
C ILE A 152 -5.66 10.43 -13.30
N ILE A 153 -4.56 10.32 -12.55
CA ILE A 153 -4.21 9.09 -11.81
C ILE A 153 -5.27 8.76 -10.76
N GLY A 154 -5.75 9.75 -10.00
CA GLY A 154 -6.85 9.57 -9.05
C GLY A 154 -8.11 9.03 -9.75
N ALA A 155 -8.48 9.61 -10.89
CA ALA A 155 -9.62 9.15 -11.69
C ALA A 155 -9.43 7.72 -12.24
N MET A 156 -8.21 7.34 -12.66
CA MET A 156 -7.90 5.98 -13.10
C MET A 156 -8.11 4.98 -11.95
N MET A 157 -7.63 5.29 -10.75
CA MET A 157 -7.82 4.44 -9.58
C MET A 157 -9.29 4.32 -9.19
N GLN A 158 -10.04 5.43 -9.18
CA GLN A 158 -11.49 5.40 -8.95
C GLN A 158 -12.21 4.53 -9.98
N HIS A 159 -11.88 4.70 -11.26
CA HIS A 159 -12.49 3.92 -12.33
C HIS A 159 -12.20 2.43 -12.17
N ILE A 160 -10.95 2.04 -11.93
CA ILE A 160 -10.58 0.64 -11.69
C ILE A 160 -11.33 0.08 -10.48
N THR A 161 -11.35 0.80 -9.36
CA THR A 161 -12.00 0.35 -8.13
C THR A 161 -13.49 0.18 -8.31
N TYR A 162 -14.21 1.18 -8.81
CA TYR A 162 -15.67 1.14 -8.92
C TYR A 162 -16.16 0.30 -10.08
N LYS A 163 -15.49 0.34 -11.24
CA LYS A 163 -15.98 -0.33 -12.45
C LYS A 163 -15.55 -1.79 -12.54
N HIS A 164 -14.34 -2.11 -12.08
CA HIS A 164 -13.74 -3.42 -12.30
C HIS A 164 -13.59 -4.22 -11.01
N TRP A 165 -13.15 -3.61 -9.91
CA TRP A 165 -12.81 -4.35 -8.71
C TRP A 165 -14.03 -4.62 -7.80
N LEU A 166 -14.78 -3.59 -7.41
CA LEU A 166 -15.92 -3.73 -6.49
C LEU A 166 -17.00 -4.73 -6.97
N PRO A 167 -17.39 -4.79 -8.26
CA PRO A 167 -18.35 -5.79 -8.72
C PRO A 167 -17.86 -7.24 -8.56
N LEU A 168 -16.54 -7.48 -8.66
CA LEU A 168 -15.96 -8.81 -8.45
C LEU A 168 -15.95 -9.20 -6.97
N ILE A 169 -15.78 -8.23 -6.07
CA ILE A 169 -15.73 -8.46 -4.62
C ILE A 169 -17.13 -8.61 -4.03
N LEU A 170 -18.05 -7.71 -4.37
CA LEU A 170 -19.41 -7.69 -3.81
C LEU A 170 -20.38 -8.64 -4.54
N GLY A 171 -19.99 -9.12 -5.73
CA GLY A 171 -20.92 -9.71 -6.69
C GLY A 171 -21.83 -8.65 -7.31
N GLN A 172 -22.45 -8.98 -8.45
CA GLN A 172 -23.29 -8.02 -9.18
C GLN A 172 -24.49 -7.55 -8.33
N ASP A 173 -25.13 -8.46 -7.61
CA ASP A 173 -26.29 -8.14 -6.76
C ASP A 173 -25.90 -7.24 -5.58
N GLY A 174 -24.77 -7.54 -4.93
CA GLY A 174 -24.23 -6.72 -3.83
C GLY A 174 -23.83 -5.33 -4.31
N TYR A 175 -23.17 -5.24 -5.47
CA TYR A 175 -22.80 -3.96 -6.07
C TYR A 175 -24.04 -3.12 -6.39
N ASN A 176 -25.04 -3.70 -7.07
CA ASN A 176 -26.26 -2.99 -7.43
C ASN A 176 -27.06 -2.52 -6.20
N ARG A 177 -27.05 -3.32 -5.12
CA ARG A 177 -27.76 -3.01 -3.88
C ARG A 177 -27.09 -1.91 -3.06
N TRP A 178 -25.77 -1.95 -2.90
CA TRP A 178 -25.05 -1.11 -1.95
C TRP A 178 -24.31 0.08 -2.59
N ILE A 179 -23.88 -0.06 -3.84
CA ILE A 179 -23.13 0.98 -4.57
C ILE A 179 -24.03 1.60 -5.66
N GLY A 180 -24.50 0.78 -6.60
CA GLY A 180 -25.38 1.20 -7.69
C GLY A 180 -24.78 2.24 -8.63
N ASP A 181 -25.64 2.85 -9.45
CA ASP A 181 -25.24 3.94 -10.35
C ASP A 181 -24.97 5.23 -9.57
N TYR A 182 -23.93 5.94 -9.98
CA TYR A 182 -23.59 7.23 -9.40
C TYR A 182 -24.65 8.30 -9.73
N LYS A 183 -25.20 8.94 -8.70
CA LYS A 183 -26.29 9.93 -8.81
C LYS A 183 -25.82 11.39 -8.76
N GLY A 184 -24.51 11.62 -8.74
CA GLY A 184 -23.91 12.93 -8.53
C GLY A 184 -23.37 13.12 -7.12
N TYR A 185 -22.66 14.22 -6.90
CA TYR A 185 -22.07 14.56 -5.62
C TYR A 185 -23.15 15.06 -4.65
N ASP A 186 -23.13 14.54 -3.43
CA ASP A 186 -23.97 14.99 -2.32
C ASP A 186 -23.07 15.44 -1.17
N SER A 187 -23.12 16.73 -0.83
CA SER A 187 -22.32 17.33 0.23
C SER A 187 -22.73 16.90 1.63
N ASN A 188 -23.87 16.23 1.80
CA ASN A 188 -24.35 15.73 3.09
C ASN A 188 -23.83 14.34 3.42
N VAL A 189 -23.21 13.64 2.47
CA VAL A 189 -22.60 12.32 2.69
C VAL A 189 -21.32 12.50 3.49
N ASN A 190 -21.18 11.76 4.59
CA ASN A 190 -19.92 11.69 5.33
C ASN A 190 -18.93 10.77 4.58
N PRO A 191 -17.81 11.30 4.05
CA PRO A 191 -16.84 10.50 3.31
C PRO A 191 -15.77 9.87 4.23
N SER A 192 -15.91 10.00 5.55
CA SER A 192 -14.91 9.53 6.51
C SER A 192 -14.86 7.99 6.53
N MET A 193 -13.66 7.46 6.75
CA MET A 193 -13.45 6.02 6.89
C MET A 193 -13.99 5.55 8.25
N SER A 194 -14.87 4.56 8.26
CA SER A 194 -15.33 3.90 9.49
C SER A 194 -14.22 3.03 10.10
N ASN A 195 -14.13 2.97 11.43
CA ASN A 195 -13.15 2.11 12.11
C ASN A 195 -13.31 0.65 11.68
N GLU A 196 -14.54 0.13 11.63
CA GLU A 196 -14.84 -1.27 11.32
C GLU A 196 -14.30 -1.67 9.94
N PHE A 197 -14.41 -0.76 8.95
CA PHE A 197 -13.84 -0.98 7.63
C PHE A 197 -12.31 -1.02 7.67
N ALA A 198 -11.68 -0.04 8.35
CA ALA A 198 -10.23 0.12 8.39
C ALA A 198 -9.51 -0.96 9.23
N THR A 199 -10.15 -1.43 10.30
CA THR A 199 -9.52 -2.32 11.30
C THR A 199 -9.88 -3.78 11.08
N ALA A 200 -11.05 -4.07 10.52
CA ALA A 200 -11.56 -5.43 10.35
C ALA A 200 -12.01 -5.76 8.92
N ALA A 201 -13.05 -5.12 8.39
CA ALA A 201 -13.77 -5.63 7.22
C ALA A 201 -12.92 -5.69 5.95
N PHE A 202 -12.14 -4.63 5.66
CA PHE A 202 -11.31 -4.60 4.44
C PHE A 202 -10.11 -5.56 4.50
N ARG A 203 -9.85 -6.17 5.66
CA ARG A 203 -8.80 -7.19 5.84
C ARG A 203 -9.22 -8.57 5.34
N PHE A 204 -10.41 -8.74 4.77
CA PHE A 204 -10.80 -9.97 4.08
C PHE A 204 -9.77 -10.35 3.00
N GLY A 205 -9.07 -9.37 2.41
CA GLY A 205 -7.99 -9.58 1.45
C GLY A 205 -6.88 -10.50 1.95
N HIS A 206 -6.63 -10.58 3.27
CA HIS A 206 -5.64 -11.51 3.84
C HIS A 206 -5.96 -12.99 3.54
N THR A 207 -7.23 -13.32 3.31
CA THR A 207 -7.67 -14.68 2.94
C THR A 207 -7.31 -15.07 1.51
N LEU A 208 -7.01 -14.08 0.66
CA LEU A 208 -6.73 -14.20 -0.78
C LEU A 208 -5.23 -14.29 -1.09
N ILE A 209 -4.37 -14.08 -0.09
CA ILE A 209 -2.92 -14.01 -0.25
C ILE A 209 -2.33 -15.42 -0.45
N ASN A 210 -1.53 -15.57 -1.51
CA ASN A 210 -0.75 -16.77 -1.77
C ASN A 210 0.49 -16.85 -0.86
N PRO A 211 0.97 -18.06 -0.52
CA PRO A 211 2.16 -18.24 0.32
C PRO A 211 3.49 -17.90 -0.39
N ARG A 212 3.44 -17.56 -1.68
CA ARG A 212 4.61 -17.17 -2.46
C ARG A 212 4.20 -16.22 -3.58
N LEU A 213 5.14 -15.40 -4.01
CA LEU A 213 5.04 -14.55 -5.19
C LEU A 213 5.66 -15.28 -6.37
N GLU A 214 4.83 -15.63 -7.36
CA GLU A 214 5.31 -16.16 -8.62
C GLU A 214 6.07 -15.07 -9.40
N ARG A 215 7.14 -15.46 -10.09
CA ARG A 215 7.94 -14.53 -10.91
C ARG A 215 8.11 -15.10 -12.30
N LEU A 216 7.59 -14.38 -13.29
CA LEU A 216 7.47 -14.90 -14.65
C LEU A 216 8.25 -14.07 -15.68
N GLY A 217 8.92 -14.75 -16.59
CA GLY A 217 9.64 -14.15 -17.71
C GLY A 217 8.70 -13.59 -18.78
N ASN A 218 9.27 -13.08 -19.88
CA ASN A 218 8.51 -12.52 -21.00
C ASN A 218 7.60 -13.56 -21.67
N ASP A 219 7.90 -14.85 -21.50
CA ASP A 219 7.14 -16.00 -22.02
C ASP A 219 6.11 -16.54 -21.01
N PHE A 220 5.87 -15.82 -19.90
CA PHE A 220 5.01 -16.23 -18.79
C PHE A 220 5.41 -17.55 -18.12
N LYS A 221 6.67 -17.98 -18.27
CA LYS A 221 7.23 -19.11 -17.53
C LYS A 221 8.06 -18.63 -16.34
N SER A 222 8.27 -19.50 -15.35
CA SER A 222 9.09 -19.18 -14.19
C SER A 222 10.51 -18.76 -14.60
N ILE A 223 10.98 -17.66 -14.04
CA ILE A 223 12.38 -17.22 -14.24
C ILE A 223 13.35 -18.15 -13.49
N PRO A 224 14.65 -18.18 -13.84
CA PRO A 224 15.64 -19.03 -13.18
C PRO A 224 15.72 -18.83 -11.65
N SER A 225 15.48 -17.62 -11.16
CA SER A 225 15.44 -17.31 -9.72
C SER A 225 14.21 -17.87 -8.99
N GLY A 226 13.24 -18.44 -9.71
CA GLY A 226 12.04 -19.08 -9.14
C GLY A 226 11.08 -18.13 -8.41
N PRO A 227 10.00 -18.65 -7.79
CA PRO A 227 9.12 -17.86 -6.94
C PRO A 227 9.80 -17.45 -5.62
N ILE A 228 9.26 -16.44 -4.95
CA ILE A 228 9.74 -15.98 -3.63
C ILE A 228 8.70 -16.36 -2.57
N LEU A 229 9.09 -17.06 -1.51
CA LEU A 229 8.20 -17.33 -0.38
C LEU A 229 7.79 -16.00 0.28
N LEU A 230 6.55 -15.89 0.73
CA LEU A 230 6.01 -14.60 1.18
C LEU A 230 6.81 -14.03 2.37
N HIS A 231 7.22 -14.86 3.32
CA HIS A 231 8.06 -14.40 4.44
C HIS A 231 9.43 -13.85 3.99
N GLU A 232 9.92 -14.24 2.81
CA GLU A 232 11.14 -13.71 2.21
C GLU A 232 10.92 -12.44 1.40
N ALA A 233 9.68 -12.17 0.99
CA ALA A 233 9.30 -11.00 0.20
C ALA A 233 9.00 -9.76 1.05
N PHE A 234 8.83 -9.92 2.37
CA PHE A 234 8.55 -8.79 3.25
C PHE A 234 9.79 -7.89 3.43
N PHE A 235 9.62 -6.57 3.26
CA PHE A 235 10.67 -5.56 3.46
C PHE A 235 11.98 -5.84 2.71
N ALA A 236 11.86 -6.35 1.48
CA ALA A 236 12.98 -6.89 0.71
C ALA A 236 13.33 -6.11 -0.58
N PRO A 237 13.44 -4.76 -0.57
CA PRO A 237 13.66 -3.97 -1.80
C PRO A 237 14.94 -4.36 -2.56
N GLU A 238 15.93 -4.95 -1.88
CA GLU A 238 17.14 -5.49 -2.50
C GLU A 238 16.84 -6.55 -3.57
N ARG A 239 15.82 -7.38 -3.35
CA ARG A 239 15.43 -8.42 -4.29
C ARG A 239 14.80 -7.83 -5.54
N MET A 240 14.03 -6.74 -5.41
CA MET A 240 13.51 -6.03 -6.58
C MET A 240 14.64 -5.51 -7.46
N LEU A 241 15.67 -4.90 -6.85
CA LEU A 241 16.77 -4.30 -7.59
C LEU A 241 17.73 -5.32 -8.23
N SER A 242 17.97 -6.44 -7.56
CA SER A 242 18.93 -7.47 -7.99
C SER A 242 18.32 -8.65 -8.74
N GLU A 243 17.01 -8.91 -8.62
CA GLU A 243 16.36 -10.13 -9.13
C GLU A 243 15.31 -9.85 -10.23
N GLY A 244 15.58 -8.86 -11.09
CA GLY A 244 14.83 -8.65 -12.34
C GLY A 244 13.79 -7.52 -12.34
N GLY A 245 13.78 -6.66 -11.32
CA GLY A 245 12.89 -5.51 -11.26
C GLY A 245 11.43 -5.88 -10.97
N ILE A 246 10.51 -5.03 -11.44
CA ILE A 246 9.07 -5.22 -11.19
C ILE A 246 8.40 -6.13 -12.22
N ASP A 247 8.97 -6.28 -13.42
CA ASP A 247 8.30 -6.97 -14.54
C ASP A 247 7.94 -8.44 -14.21
N PRO A 248 8.86 -9.26 -13.64
CA PRO A 248 8.51 -10.64 -13.30
C PRO A 248 7.44 -10.74 -12.21
N LEU A 249 7.44 -9.80 -11.26
CA LEU A 249 6.45 -9.72 -10.19
C LEU A 249 5.07 -9.34 -10.75
N LEU A 250 5.00 -8.33 -11.62
CA LEU A 250 3.74 -7.90 -12.25
C LEU A 250 3.14 -9.00 -13.13
N ARG A 251 3.96 -9.75 -13.88
CA ARG A 251 3.46 -10.92 -14.63
C ARG A 251 2.98 -12.03 -13.70
N GLY A 252 3.67 -12.25 -12.58
CA GLY A 252 3.23 -13.17 -11.54
C GLY A 252 1.86 -12.79 -10.96
N LEU A 253 1.68 -11.52 -10.59
CA LEU A 253 0.40 -10.99 -10.09
C LEU A 253 -0.73 -11.12 -11.12
N PHE A 254 -0.42 -10.93 -12.40
CA PHE A 254 -1.39 -11.06 -13.49
C PHE A 254 -1.79 -12.51 -13.77
N ALA A 255 -0.82 -13.43 -13.83
CA ALA A 255 -1.05 -14.80 -14.31
C ALA A 255 -1.36 -15.80 -13.18
N SER A 256 -1.11 -15.45 -11.92
CA SER A 256 -1.35 -16.36 -10.79
C SER A 256 -2.76 -16.18 -10.23
N PRO A 257 -3.51 -17.27 -10.02
CA PRO A 257 -4.79 -17.18 -9.35
C PRO A 257 -4.61 -16.76 -7.89
N LEU A 258 -5.60 -16.05 -7.34
CA LEU A 258 -5.66 -15.76 -5.91
C LEU A 258 -5.84 -17.05 -5.10
N LYS A 259 -5.39 -17.04 -3.84
CA LYS A 259 -5.69 -18.13 -2.92
C LYS A 259 -7.20 -18.19 -2.71
N LYS A 260 -7.78 -19.38 -2.86
CA LYS A 260 -9.17 -19.62 -2.47
C LYS A 260 -9.28 -19.68 -0.94
N PRO A 261 -10.15 -18.89 -0.30
CA PRO A 261 -10.45 -19.04 1.12
C PRO A 261 -11.13 -20.39 1.37
N LEU A 262 -10.59 -21.19 2.28
CA LEU A 262 -11.18 -22.47 2.70
C LEU A 262 -11.53 -22.37 4.19
N SER A 263 -12.63 -23.00 4.60
CA SER A 263 -13.11 -22.95 5.99
C SER A 263 -12.10 -23.50 7.01
N ASN A 264 -11.27 -24.46 6.59
CA ASN A 264 -10.21 -25.04 7.40
C ASN A 264 -8.85 -24.33 7.28
N GLN A 265 -8.72 -23.35 6.38
CA GLN A 265 -7.49 -22.58 6.19
C GLN A 265 -7.80 -21.21 5.55
N LEU A 266 -8.30 -20.28 6.36
CA LEU A 266 -8.60 -18.92 5.91
C LEU A 266 -7.31 -18.19 5.52
N LEU A 267 -6.32 -18.15 6.41
CA LEU A 267 -4.98 -17.61 6.16
C LEU A 267 -3.98 -18.77 6.03
N ASN A 268 -2.95 -18.56 5.21
CA ASN A 268 -1.88 -19.54 5.02
C ASN A 268 -0.77 -19.33 6.07
N ASN A 269 0.08 -20.34 6.30
CA ASN A 269 1.07 -20.33 7.38
C ASN A 269 2.16 -19.25 7.21
N GLU A 270 2.35 -18.71 6.02
CA GLU A 270 3.29 -17.59 5.83
C GLU A 270 2.79 -16.30 6.51
N LEU A 271 1.49 -16.20 6.73
CA LEU A 271 0.84 -15.08 7.44
C LEU A 271 0.58 -15.37 8.91
N THR A 272 0.41 -16.63 9.33
CA THR A 272 0.10 -16.97 10.73
C THR A 272 1.32 -17.38 11.54
N GLU A 273 2.35 -17.95 10.90
CA GLU A 273 3.53 -18.49 11.61
C GLU A 273 4.83 -17.77 11.24
N LYS A 274 4.84 -17.02 10.14
CA LYS A 274 6.06 -16.42 9.56
C LYS A 274 5.88 -14.96 9.16
N LEU A 275 4.82 -14.29 9.62
CA LEU A 275 4.62 -12.89 9.28
C LEU A 275 5.81 -12.09 9.79
N PHE A 276 6.43 -11.34 8.87
CA PHE A 276 7.59 -10.49 9.14
C PHE A 276 8.78 -11.22 9.77
N HIS A 277 8.94 -12.53 9.53
CA HIS A 277 10.04 -13.33 10.08
C HIS A 277 11.44 -12.75 9.79
N ARG A 278 11.61 -12.04 8.66
CA ARG A 278 12.85 -11.33 8.33
C ARG A 278 13.08 -10.04 9.13
N SER A 279 12.01 -9.46 9.68
CA SER A 279 11.96 -8.12 10.28
C SER A 279 11.63 -8.10 11.77
N THR A 280 11.33 -9.24 12.39
CA THR A 280 11.07 -9.34 13.83
C THR A 280 11.80 -10.53 14.44
N ASP A 281 12.21 -10.42 15.71
CA ASP A 281 12.87 -11.52 16.44
C ASP A 281 11.93 -12.70 16.70
N VAL A 282 10.63 -12.41 16.77
CA VAL A 282 9.53 -13.36 16.89
C VAL A 282 8.64 -13.17 15.67
N ALA A 283 8.42 -14.24 14.90
CA ALA A 283 7.45 -14.19 13.80
C ALA A 283 6.06 -13.87 14.35
N LEU A 284 5.35 -13.01 13.65
CA LEU A 284 4.02 -12.57 14.04
C LEU A 284 2.94 -13.49 13.45
N ASP A 285 1.72 -13.36 13.97
CA ASP A 285 0.51 -14.00 13.44
C ASP A 285 -0.48 -12.92 12.99
N LEU A 286 -0.68 -12.77 11.68
CA LEU A 286 -1.57 -11.78 11.12
C LEU A 286 -3.03 -11.99 11.55
N ALA A 287 -3.47 -13.24 11.73
CA ALA A 287 -4.83 -13.54 12.16
C ALA A 287 -5.04 -13.04 13.59
N ALA A 288 -4.13 -13.41 14.50
CA ALA A 288 -4.17 -12.95 15.88
C ALA A 288 -4.07 -11.42 15.98
N MET A 289 -3.20 -10.79 15.17
CA MET A 289 -3.08 -9.34 15.11
C MET A 289 -4.36 -8.65 14.62
N ASN A 290 -5.09 -9.22 13.67
CA ASN A 290 -6.36 -8.66 13.21
C ASN A 290 -7.40 -8.69 14.34
N ILE A 291 -7.53 -9.82 15.04
CA ILE A 291 -8.45 -9.97 16.19
C ILE A 291 -8.07 -9.00 17.30
N GLN A 292 -6.79 -8.94 17.66
CA GLN A 292 -6.31 -8.04 18.71
C GLN A 292 -6.49 -6.56 18.34
N ARG A 293 -6.33 -6.21 17.06
CA ARG A 293 -6.57 -4.84 16.57
C ARG A 293 -8.05 -4.47 16.66
N ASP A 294 -8.94 -5.35 16.22
CA ASP A 294 -10.39 -5.12 16.26
C ASP A 294 -10.88 -4.91 17.71
N MET A 295 -10.49 -5.79 18.64
CA MET A 295 -10.79 -5.63 20.08
C MET A 295 -10.27 -4.30 20.66
N GLY A 296 -9.18 -3.77 20.11
CA GLY A 296 -8.59 -2.51 20.54
C GLY A 296 -9.19 -1.25 19.92
N THR A 297 -10.06 -1.40 18.91
CA THR A 297 -10.57 -0.29 18.07
C THR A 297 -12.09 -0.22 17.99
N THR A 298 -12.80 -1.35 18.06
CA THR A 298 -14.20 -1.40 17.59
C THR A 298 -15.15 -2.34 18.34
N SER A 299 -14.80 -2.93 19.48
CA SER A 299 -15.80 -3.77 20.17
C SER A 299 -16.87 -2.95 20.92
N PRO A 300 -18.16 -3.02 20.56
CA PRO A 300 -19.21 -3.17 21.57
C PRO A 300 -19.03 -4.47 22.37
#